data_AF-A0AA88RQ34-F1
#
_entry.id   AF-A0AA88RQ34-F1
#
_cell.length_a   1.000
_cell.length_b   1.000
_cell.length_c   1.000
_cell.angle_alpha   90.00
_cell.angle_beta   90.00
_cell.angle_gamma   90.00
#
_symmetry.space_group_name_H-M   'P 1'
#
loop_
_entity.id
_entity.type
_entity.pdbx_description
1 polymer ?
#
loop_
_entity_poly.entity_id
_entity_poly.type
_entity_poly.pdbx_seq_one_letter_code
_entity_poly.pdbx_strand_id
1 'polypeptide(L)'
;AMWEDNKTRSKWVIGSQCYFPDDLPEEVGRPCAPESNEVYESNHDITVMAGLIQGPCEVLPSSKFNEESQRRAHLGNSTSERLRPVYLC
;
A
#
# COMPACT_ATOMS: atom_id res chain seq x y z
N ALA A 1 9.14 4.14 12.37
CA ALA A 1 10.29 4.94 12.85
C ALA A 1 11.39 4.98 11.78
N MET A 2 12.32 5.95 11.80
CA MET A 2 13.42 6.04 10.83
C MET A 2 14.76 6.26 11.55
N TRP A 3 15.82 5.61 11.09
CA TRP A 3 17.16 5.76 11.65
C TRP A 3 18.25 5.58 10.59
N GLU A 4 19.48 5.94 10.95
CA GLU A 4 20.68 5.73 10.13
C GLU A 4 21.62 4.76 10.84
N ASP A 5 22.15 3.78 10.12
CA ASP A 5 23.21 2.90 10.60
C ASP A 5 24.54 3.66 10.63
N ASN A 6 25.19 3.74 11.79
CA ASN A 6 26.41 4.53 11.95
C ASN A 6 27.63 3.93 11.24
N LYS A 7 27.65 2.62 10.96
CA LYS A 7 28.76 1.94 10.29
C LYS A 7 28.65 2.08 8.77
N THR A 8 27.47 1.84 8.21
CA THR A 8 27.25 1.81 6.76
C THR A 8 26.69 3.11 6.21
N ARG A 9 26.24 4.02 7.08
CA ARG A 9 25.47 5.24 6.71
C ARG A 9 24.18 4.94 5.97
N SER A 10 23.71 3.69 6.00
CA SER A 10 22.46 3.30 5.38
C SER A 10 21.28 3.81 6.21
N LYS A 11 20.24 4.30 5.53
CA LYS A 11 19.01 4.77 6.17
C LYS A 11 17.96 3.69 6.13
N TRP A 12 17.29 3.47 7.25
CA TRP A 12 16.33 2.40 7.46
C TRP A 12 15.03 2.94 8.03
N VAL A 13 13.94 2.25 7.74
CA VAL A 13 12.59 2.57 8.16
C VAL A 13 11.91 1.33 8.72
N ILE A 14 11.25 1.49 9.88
CA ILE A 14 10.27 0.56 10.44
C ILE A 14 8.89 1.09 10.06
N GLY A 15 8.07 0.23 9.47
CA GLY A 15 6.65 0.46 9.26
C GLY A 15 5.86 -0.83 9.42
N SER A 16 4.56 -0.71 9.60
CA SER A 16 3.64 -1.86 9.61
C SER A 16 3.57 -2.48 8.24
N GLN A 17 3.66 -3.81 8.18
CA GLN A 17 3.46 -4.55 6.94
C GLN A 17 1.97 -4.61 6.60
N CYS A 18 1.64 -4.32 5.35
CA CYS A 18 0.34 -4.63 4.79
C CYS A 18 0.48 -5.82 3.85
N TYR A 19 -0.60 -6.59 3.71
CA TYR A 19 -0.67 -7.77 2.86
C TYR A 19 -1.72 -7.56 1.77
N PHE A 20 -1.39 -7.95 0.55
CA PHE A 20 -2.41 -8.15 -0.47
C PHE A 20 -3.22 -9.40 -0.14
N PRO A 21 -4.44 -9.51 -0.68
CA PRO A 21 -5.22 -10.73 -0.60
C PRO A 21 -4.39 -11.96 -0.99
N ASP A 22 -3.57 -11.90 -2.03
CA ASP A 22 -2.79 -13.07 -2.48
C ASP A 22 -1.64 -13.46 -1.54
N ASP A 23 -1.25 -12.58 -0.61
CA ASP A 23 -0.23 -12.88 0.39
C ASP A 23 -0.78 -13.65 1.61
N LEU A 24 -2.12 -13.74 1.75
CA LEU A 24 -2.77 -14.41 2.86
C LEU A 24 -2.97 -15.91 2.57
N PRO A 25 -2.80 -16.79 3.59
CA PRO A 25 -3.06 -18.23 3.44
C PRO A 25 -4.47 -18.52 2.92
N GLU A 26 -4.64 -19.59 2.13
CA GLU A 26 -5.94 -20.00 1.57
C GLU A 26 -6.97 -20.30 2.67
N GLU A 27 -6.51 -20.70 3.85
CA GLU A 27 -7.36 -21.01 5.00
C GLU A 27 -7.99 -19.76 5.63
N VAL A 28 -7.49 -18.56 5.29
CA VAL A 28 -8.13 -17.30 5.66
C VAL A 28 -9.37 -17.14 4.78
N GLY A 29 -10.48 -17.70 5.25
CA GLY A 29 -11.76 -17.65 4.57
C GLY A 29 -12.19 -16.20 4.29
N ARG A 30 -12.51 -15.92 3.03
CA ARG A 30 -12.97 -14.60 2.58
C ARG A 30 -14.46 -14.66 2.29
N PRO A 31 -15.28 -13.79 2.89
CA PRO A 31 -16.72 -13.79 2.63
C PRO A 31 -17.05 -13.32 1.21
N CYS A 32 -16.13 -12.60 0.55
CA CYS A 32 -16.28 -12.02 -0.78
C CYS A 32 -14.99 -12.19 -1.60
N ALA A 33 -15.10 -12.01 -2.93
CA ALA A 33 -13.93 -11.88 -3.79
C ALA A 33 -13.14 -10.61 -3.42
N PRO A 34 -11.79 -10.66 -3.43
CA PRO A 34 -10.97 -9.51 -3.11
C PRO A 34 -11.12 -8.42 -4.16
N GLU A 35 -11.11 -7.17 -3.70
CA GLU A 35 -11.13 -6.01 -4.57
C GLU A 35 -9.72 -5.69 -5.09
N SER A 36 -9.64 -5.05 -6.27
CA SER A 36 -8.36 -4.60 -6.80
C SER A 36 -7.73 -3.57 -5.87
N ASN A 37 -6.45 -3.73 -5.53
CA ASN A 37 -5.70 -2.88 -4.60
C ASN A 37 -6.23 -2.90 -3.15
N GLU A 38 -6.99 -3.91 -2.76
CA GLU A 38 -7.27 -4.19 -1.35
C GLU A 38 -5.98 -4.56 -0.61
N VAL A 39 -5.81 -4.04 0.59
CA VAL A 39 -4.69 -4.34 1.48
C VAL A 39 -5.17 -4.50 2.91
N TYR A 40 -4.54 -5.42 3.63
CA TYR A 40 -4.84 -5.69 5.03
C TYR A 40 -3.68 -5.23 5.91
N GLU A 41 -3.95 -4.34 6.85
CA GLU A 41 -2.98 -3.92 7.86
C GLU A 41 -2.66 -5.09 8.80
N SER A 42 -1.38 -5.27 9.11
CA SER A 42 -0.94 -6.21 10.13
C SER A 42 -0.31 -5.49 11.32
N ASN A 43 -0.20 -6.23 12.43
CA ASN A 43 0.60 -5.81 13.59
C ASN A 43 2.08 -6.23 13.46
N HIS A 44 2.53 -6.64 12.28
CA HIS A 44 3.90 -7.04 12.04
C HIS A 44 4.70 -5.86 11.50
N ASP A 45 5.79 -5.51 12.18
CA ASP A 45 6.70 -4.48 11.74
C ASP A 45 7.71 -5.04 10.72
N ILE A 46 7.92 -4.31 9.63
CA ILE A 46 8.99 -4.58 8.67
C ILE A 46 10.07 -3.51 8.76
N THR A 47 11.31 -3.93 8.52
CA THR A 47 12.46 -3.03 8.37
C THR A 47 12.91 -3.02 6.92
N VAL A 48 12.88 -1.84 6.30
CA VAL A 48 13.28 -1.65 4.90
C VAL A 48 14.30 -0.53 4.77
N MET A 49 15.18 -0.63 3.78
CA MET A 49 16.07 0.49 3.43
C MET A 49 15.24 1.64 2.86
N ALA A 50 15.52 2.87 3.31
CA ALA A 50 14.79 4.06 2.86
C ALA A 50 14.91 4.28 1.34
N GLY A 51 16.02 3.84 0.73
CA GLY A 51 16.24 3.92 -0.72
C GLY A 51 15.34 3.01 -1.57
N LEU A 52 14.62 2.07 -0.95
CA LEU A 52 13.66 1.19 -1.64
C LEU A 52 12.24 1.77 -1.67
N ILE A 53 11.99 2.88 -0.97
CA ILE A 53 10.68 3.52 -0.90
C ILE A 53 10.43 4.25 -2.22
N GLN A 54 9.42 3.81 -2.96
CA GLN A 54 9.06 4.40 -4.26
C GLN A 54 8.29 5.73 -4.12
N GLY A 55 7.68 5.97 -2.97
CA GLY A 55 6.95 7.20 -2.67
C GLY A 55 5.77 6.97 -1.72
N PRO A 56 5.04 8.04 -1.37
CA PRO A 56 3.82 7.92 -0.59
C PRO A 56 2.69 7.28 -1.42
N CYS A 57 1.85 6.50 -0.76
CA CYS A 57 0.57 6.05 -1.27
C CYS A 57 -0.57 6.55 -0.37
N GLU A 58 -1.79 6.43 -0.87
CA GLU A 58 -3.00 6.72 -0.10
C GLU A 58 -3.74 5.41 0.18
N VAL A 59 -4.22 5.25 1.41
CA VAL A 59 -5.05 4.12 1.80
C VAL A 59 -6.39 4.70 2.21
N LEU A 60 -7.46 4.27 1.53
CA LEU A 60 -8.79 4.86 1.64
C LEU A 60 -9.82 3.81 2.08
N PRO A 61 -10.82 4.22 2.89
CA PRO A 61 -11.97 3.37 3.17
C PRO A 61 -12.82 3.17 1.91
N SER A 62 -13.57 2.06 1.87
CA SER A 62 -14.40 1.64 0.73
C SER A 62 -15.16 2.75 0.00
N SER A 63 -15.88 3.62 0.73
CA SER A 63 -16.65 4.71 0.09
C SER A 63 -15.76 5.68 -0.70
N LYS A 64 -14.66 6.13 -0.10
CA LYS A 64 -13.71 7.07 -0.72
C LYS A 64 -12.91 6.41 -1.84
N PHE A 65 -12.54 5.15 -1.66
CA PHE A 65 -11.85 4.38 -2.69
C PHE A 65 -12.71 4.26 -3.96
N ASN A 66 -14.01 3.99 -3.80
CA ASN A 66 -14.95 3.91 -4.91
C ASN A 66 -15.11 5.25 -5.63
N GLU A 67 -15.27 6.35 -4.89
CA GLU A 67 -15.33 7.70 -5.45
C GLU A 67 -14.06 8.05 -6.26
N GLU A 68 -12.88 7.78 -5.69
CA GLU A 68 -11.59 8.06 -6.33
C GLU A 68 -11.36 7.17 -7.55
N SER A 69 -11.72 5.88 -7.47
CA SER A 69 -11.62 4.94 -8.59
C SER A 69 -12.50 5.36 -9.76
N GLN A 70 -13.73 5.78 -9.48
CA GLN A 70 -14.61 6.36 -10.50
C GLN A 70 -14.01 7.65 -11.07
N ARG A 71 -13.52 8.56 -10.24
CA ARG A 71 -12.88 9.81 -10.70
C ARG A 71 -11.69 9.53 -11.64
N ARG A 72 -10.86 8.52 -11.32
CA ARG A 72 -9.72 8.09 -12.15
C ARG A 72 -10.15 7.46 -13.46
N ALA A 73 -11.19 6.63 -13.46
CA ALA A 73 -11.73 6.01 -14.67
C ALA A 73 -12.18 7.06 -15.71
N HIS A 74 -12.71 8.20 -15.25
CA HIS A 74 -13.13 9.31 -16.12
C HIS A 74 -11.97 10.21 -16.59
N LEU A 75 -10.80 10.17 -15.95
CA LEU A 75 -9.69 11.07 -16.24
C LEU A 75 -8.84 10.64 -17.45
N GLY A 76 -8.97 9.39 -17.90
CA GLY A 76 -8.23 8.84 -19.04
C GLY A 76 -6.74 8.58 -18.77
N ASN A 77 -6.08 7.86 -19.67
CA ASN A 77 -4.75 7.26 -19.44
C ASN A 77 -3.59 8.25 -19.38
N SER A 78 -3.76 9.50 -19.84
CA SER A 78 -2.67 10.49 -19.95
C SER A 78 -2.28 11.16 -18.64
N THR A 79 -3.07 10.98 -17.57
CA THR A 79 -2.83 11.62 -16.27
C THR A 79 -2.48 10.63 -15.16
N SER A 80 -2.49 9.32 -15.44
CA SER A 80 -2.26 8.25 -14.47
C SER A 80 -0.83 8.26 -13.91
N GLU A 81 0.17 8.63 -14.72
CA GLU A 81 1.59 8.68 -14.32
C GLU A 81 1.89 9.68 -13.19
N ARG A 82 0.99 10.64 -12.91
CA ARG A 82 1.15 11.62 -11.83
C ARG A 82 0.32 11.32 -10.58
N LEU A 83 -0.57 10.34 -10.64
CA LEU A 83 -1.43 10.01 -9.51
C LEU A 83 -0.70 9.09 -8.55
N ARG A 84 -0.81 9.38 -7.26
CA ARG A 84 -0.28 8.48 -6.22
C ARG A 84 -1.03 7.14 -6.27
N PRO A 85 -0.35 6.03 -5.95
CA PRO A 85 -1.02 4.75 -5.72
C PRO A 85 -2.10 4.91 -4.64
N VAL A 86 -3.25 4.29 -4.87
CA VAL A 86 -4.38 4.27 -3.94
C VAL A 86 -4.73 2.82 -3.65
N TYR A 87 -4.85 2.48 -2.37
CA TYR A 87 -5.21 1.17 -1.88
C TYR A 87 -6.50 1.25 -1.05
N LEU A 88 -7.23 0.15 -1.01
CA LEU A 88 -8.45 -0.03 -0.23
C LEU A 88 -8.11 -0.68 1.12
N CYS A 89 -8.63 -0.13 2.21
CA CYS A 89 -8.63 -0.76 3.54
C CYS A 89 -10.04 -0.83 4.14
#